data_AF-A0A943LSM9-F1
#
_entry.id   AF-A0A943LSM9-F1
#
_cell.length_a   1.000
_cell.length_b   1.000
_cell.length_c   1.000
_cell.angle_alpha   90.00
_cell.angle_beta   90.00
_cell.angle_gamma   90.00
#
_symmetry.space_group_name_H-M   'P 1'
#
loop_
_entity.id
_entity.type
_entity.pdbx_description
1 polymer ?
#
loop_
_entity_poly.entity_id
_entity_poly.type
_entity_poly.pdbx_seq_one_letter_code
_entity_poly.pdbx_strand_id
1 'polypeptide(L)'
;ILGALGASLAQAGNIAGPLIFFIGWNLIRMAFLWYTQELGYKAGSEITKDMSGGILKDITKGASILGMFILAVLVERWVSIVFTVNLPGKVLSKGAYIEWPKGNVSGDQLKTILGQVNDKLSFDKIQVDTLQKQLDSLIPGLMGLLLTFACMWLLKKKVSPITIIIGLFVVGIVASFFGIM
;
A
#
# COMPACT_ATOMS: atom_id res chain seq x y z
N ILE A 1 -2.48 1.27 13.95
CA ILE A 1 -3.84 1.02 13.41
C ILE A 1 -4.73 2.25 13.54
N LEU A 2 -5.04 2.73 14.76
CA LEU A 2 -5.83 3.96 14.93
C LEU A 2 -5.26 5.17 14.19
N GLY A 3 -3.92 5.34 14.17
CA GLY A 3 -3.27 6.39 13.38
C GLY A 3 -3.48 6.25 11.87
N ALA A 4 -3.41 5.02 11.33
CA ALA A 4 -3.66 4.75 9.92
C ALA A 4 -5.14 4.97 9.55
N LEU A 5 -6.07 4.56 10.43
CA LEU A 5 -7.50 4.82 10.27
C LEU A 5 -7.79 6.32 10.31
N GLY A 6 -7.26 7.03 11.32
CA GLY A 6 -7.39 8.49 11.45
C GLY A 6 -6.84 9.23 10.23
N ALA A 7 -5.68 8.81 9.72
CA ALA A 7 -5.09 9.36 8.51
C ALA A 7 -5.96 9.11 7.27
N SER A 8 -6.51 7.90 7.09
CA SER A 8 -7.39 7.59 5.95
C SER A 8 -8.69 8.41 5.96
N LEU A 9 -9.28 8.63 7.14
CA LEU A 9 -10.49 9.45 7.30
C LEU A 9 -10.19 10.94 7.11
N ALA A 10 -9.00 11.39 7.53
CA ALA A 10 -8.54 12.76 7.31
C ALA A 10 -8.27 13.04 5.83
N GLN A 11 -7.70 12.07 5.09
CA GLN A 11 -7.50 12.17 3.64
C GLN A 11 -8.83 12.32 2.88
N ALA A 12 -9.91 11.73 3.39
CA ALA A 12 -11.26 11.91 2.86
C ALA A 12 -11.89 13.29 3.20
N GLY A 13 -11.15 14.19 3.85
CA GLY A 13 -11.63 15.53 4.24
C GLY A 13 -12.50 15.54 5.50
N ASN A 14 -12.62 14.42 6.21
CA ASN A 14 -13.48 14.32 7.39
C ASN A 14 -12.73 14.68 8.68
N ILE A 15 -13.21 15.73 9.37
CA ILE A 15 -12.70 16.17 10.68
C ILE A 15 -12.84 15.12 11.78
N ALA A 16 -13.70 14.12 11.59
CA ALA A 16 -13.81 12.98 12.47
C ALA A 16 -12.50 12.18 12.53
N GLY A 17 -11.65 12.20 11.49
CA GLY A 17 -10.38 11.47 11.47
C GLY A 17 -9.44 11.86 12.62
N PRO A 18 -9.02 13.14 12.72
CA PRO A 18 -8.21 13.62 13.84
C PRO A 18 -8.87 13.46 15.21
N LEU A 19 -10.19 13.68 15.31
CA LEU A 19 -10.93 13.58 16.58
C LEU A 19 -11.00 12.13 17.10
N ILE A 20 -11.31 11.17 16.22
CA ILE A 20 -11.33 9.74 16.54
C ILE A 20 -9.94 9.27 16.95
N PHE A 21 -8.89 9.71 16.26
CA PHE A 21 -7.52 9.40 16.65
C PHE A 21 -7.21 9.92 18.05
N PHE A 22 -7.50 11.19 18.33
CA PHE A 22 -7.19 11.81 19.62
C PHE A 22 -7.93 11.14 20.78
N ILE A 23 -9.25 10.97 20.67
CA ILE A 23 -10.07 10.38 21.73
C ILE A 23 -9.76 8.89 21.87
N GLY A 24 -9.78 8.14 20.76
CA GLY A 24 -9.57 6.70 20.77
C GLY A 24 -8.18 6.31 21.29
N TRP A 25 -7.13 7.02 20.86
CA TRP A 25 -5.78 6.79 21.36
C TRP A 25 -5.64 7.09 22.85
N ASN A 26 -6.19 8.22 23.32
CA ASN A 26 -6.14 8.57 24.75
C ASN A 26 -6.90 7.57 25.61
N LEU A 27 -8.09 7.15 25.19
CA LEU A 27 -8.93 6.20 25.94
C LEU A 27 -8.22 4.85 26.07
N ILE A 28 -7.74 4.28 24.96
CA ILE A 28 -7.01 3.00 24.99
C ILE A 28 -5.75 3.12 25.85
N ARG A 29 -5.01 4.23 25.73
CA ARG A 29 -3.81 4.47 26.55
C ARG A 29 -4.17 4.49 28.04
N MET A 30 -5.19 5.23 28.45
CA MET A 30 -5.60 5.31 29.85
C MET A 30 -6.09 3.97 30.38
N ALA A 31 -6.93 3.26 29.62
CA ALA A 31 -7.44 1.94 30.00
C ALA A 31 -6.30 0.91 30.13
N PHE A 32 -5.37 0.88 29.17
CA PHE A 32 -4.22 -0.01 29.22
C PHE A 32 -3.29 0.31 30.40
N LEU A 33 -3.00 1.60 30.63
CA LEU A 33 -2.20 2.02 31.77
C LEU A 33 -2.87 1.61 33.09
N TRP A 34 -4.16 1.85 33.27
CA TRP A 34 -4.84 1.46 34.50
C TRP A 34 -4.83 -0.06 34.71
N TYR A 35 -5.18 -0.84 33.68
CA TYR A 35 -5.21 -2.29 33.78
C TYR A 35 -3.82 -2.89 34.06
N THR A 36 -2.79 -2.42 33.35
CA THR A 36 -1.41 -2.86 33.58
C THR A 36 -0.90 -2.45 34.96
N GLN A 37 -1.28 -1.27 35.45
CA GLN A 37 -0.95 -0.80 36.78
C GLN A 37 -1.61 -1.68 37.85
N GLU A 38 -2.90 -2.00 37.71
CA GLU A 38 -3.64 -2.86 38.65
C GLU A 38 -3.11 -4.31 38.66
N LEU A 39 -2.79 -4.86 37.49
CA LEU A 39 -2.10 -6.15 37.38
C LEU A 39 -0.72 -6.09 38.05
N GLY A 40 0.04 -5.04 37.83
CA GLY A 40 1.34 -4.83 38.47
C GLY A 40 1.24 -4.75 40.00
N TYR A 41 0.21 -4.07 40.51
CA TYR A 41 -0.04 -4.00 41.95
C TYR A 41 -0.47 -5.33 42.56
N LYS A 42 -1.39 -6.07 41.90
CA LYS A 42 -1.89 -7.36 42.39
C LYS A 42 -0.85 -8.47 42.30
N ALA A 43 0.00 -8.43 41.29
CA ALA A 43 0.95 -9.52 41.02
C ALA A 43 2.33 -9.33 41.67
N GLY A 44 2.60 -8.16 42.29
CA GLY A 44 3.60 -7.97 43.35
C GLY A 44 4.93 -8.72 43.20
N SER A 45 5.33 -9.49 44.21
CA SER A 45 6.56 -10.29 44.19
C SER A 45 6.45 -11.62 43.41
N GLU A 46 5.23 -12.05 43.06
CA GLU A 46 4.99 -13.32 42.34
C GLU A 46 5.30 -13.22 40.85
N ILE A 47 5.09 -12.06 40.23
CA ILE A 47 5.45 -11.79 38.83
C ILE A 47 6.92 -12.13 38.55
N THR A 48 7.80 -11.88 39.52
CA THR A 48 9.24 -12.13 39.36
C THR A 48 9.56 -13.64 39.29
N LYS A 49 8.72 -14.50 39.87
CA LYS A 49 8.86 -15.98 39.80
C LYS A 49 8.31 -16.56 38.50
N ASP A 50 7.18 -16.06 38.00
CA ASP A 50 6.58 -16.54 36.76
C ASP A 50 7.23 -15.96 35.49
N MET A 51 7.81 -14.76 35.58
CA MET A 51 8.63 -14.16 34.51
C MET A 51 9.90 -14.97 34.20
N SER A 52 10.43 -15.72 35.16
CA SER A 52 11.58 -16.63 34.97
C SER A 52 11.23 -17.87 34.13
N GLY A 53 9.94 -18.19 33.95
CA GLY A 53 9.43 -19.42 33.33
C GLY A 53 9.17 -19.35 31.82
N GLY A 54 9.80 -18.43 31.08
CA GLY A 54 9.66 -18.36 29.62
C GLY A 54 8.41 -17.67 29.08
N ILE A 55 7.42 -17.33 29.94
CA ILE A 55 6.19 -16.61 29.56
C ILE A 55 6.51 -15.29 28.85
N LEU A 56 7.52 -14.55 29.33
CA LEU A 56 8.01 -13.32 28.68
C LEU A 56 8.49 -13.56 27.25
N LYS A 57 9.14 -14.70 27.00
CA LYS A 57 9.68 -15.05 25.69
C LYS A 57 8.55 -15.35 24.72
N ASP A 58 7.50 -16.05 25.16
CA ASP A 58 6.37 -16.41 24.32
C ASP A 58 5.46 -15.21 24.04
N ILE A 59 5.23 -14.33 25.02
CA ILE A 59 4.55 -13.05 24.81
C ILE A 59 5.34 -12.18 23.81
N THR A 60 6.67 -12.08 23.97
CA THR A 60 7.53 -11.32 23.05
C THR A 60 7.50 -11.90 21.64
N LYS A 61 7.53 -13.23 21.50
CA LYS A 61 7.38 -13.91 20.20
C LYS A 61 6.03 -13.61 19.58
N GLY A 62 4.93 -13.75 20.33
CA GLY A 62 3.58 -13.46 19.86
C GLY A 62 3.43 -12.01 19.39
N ALA A 63 3.93 -11.06 20.18
CA ALA A 63 3.95 -9.64 19.82
C ALA A 63 4.79 -9.37 18.56
N SER A 64 5.93 -10.05 18.41
CA SER A 64 6.80 -9.91 17.23
C SER A 64 6.17 -10.45 15.96
N ILE A 65 5.49 -11.60 16.03
CA ILE A 65 4.77 -12.20 14.89
C ILE A 65 3.65 -11.26 14.42
N LEU A 66 2.86 -10.75 15.36
CA LEU A 66 1.79 -9.80 15.07
C LEU A 66 2.34 -8.48 14.48
N GLY A 67 3.46 -7.99 15.02
CA GLY A 67 4.15 -6.81 14.51
C GLY A 67 4.65 -6.97 13.08
N MET A 68 5.32 -8.09 12.77
CA MET A 68 5.81 -8.38 11.43
C MET A 68 4.67 -8.52 10.41
N PHE A 69 3.56 -9.15 10.80
CA PHE A 69 2.40 -9.29 9.93
C PHE A 69 1.77 -7.93 9.57
N ILE A 70 1.54 -7.07 10.58
CA ILE A 70 0.95 -5.74 10.35
C ILE A 70 1.86 -4.87 9.47
N LEU A 71 3.18 -4.94 9.66
CA LEU A 71 4.12 -4.19 8.84
C LEU A 71 4.04 -4.59 7.36
N ALA A 72 3.88 -5.89 7.05
CA ALA A 72 3.73 -6.35 5.68
C ALA A 72 2.48 -5.78 5.00
N VAL A 73 1.32 -5.83 5.67
CA VAL A 73 0.06 -5.30 5.14
C VAL A 73 0.10 -3.77 4.97
N LEU A 74 0.77 -3.06 5.87
CA LEU A 74 0.89 -1.60 5.77
C LEU A 74 1.71 -1.18 4.55
N VAL A 75 2.76 -1.92 4.21
CA VAL A 75 3.59 -1.63 3.03
C VAL A 75 2.77 -1.75 1.74
N GLU A 76 2.05 -2.86 1.55
CA GLU A 76 1.20 -3.06 0.36
C GLU A 76 0.14 -1.97 0.23
N ARG A 77 -0.51 -1.59 1.33
CA ARG A 77 -1.65 -0.68 1.30
C ARG A 77 -1.30 0.80 1.16
N TRP A 78 -0.13 1.22 1.64
CA TRP A 78 0.23 2.66 1.73
C TRP A 78 1.42 3.06 0.85
N VAL A 79 2.17 2.09 0.31
CA VAL A 79 3.27 2.36 -0.63
C VAL A 79 2.78 2.07 -2.04
N SER A 80 2.39 3.11 -2.78
CA SER A 80 2.08 3.02 -4.20
C SER A 80 3.21 3.65 -5.00
N ILE A 81 3.80 2.87 -5.91
CA ILE A 81 4.80 3.34 -6.87
C ILE A 81 4.24 3.02 -8.25
N VAL A 82 4.04 4.06 -9.07
CA VAL A 82 3.58 3.89 -10.43
C VAL A 82 4.69 4.32 -11.39
N PHE A 83 5.22 3.37 -12.16
CA PHE A 83 6.09 3.57 -13.30
C PHE A 83 5.29 3.75 -14.59
N THR A 84 5.54 4.84 -15.30
CA THR A 84 4.91 5.15 -16.60
C THR A 84 5.73 4.67 -17.81
N VAL A 85 6.68 3.75 -17.61
CA VAL A 85 7.48 3.19 -18.70
C VAL A 85 6.60 2.34 -19.62
N ASN A 86 6.22 2.93 -20.75
CA ASN A 86 5.45 2.29 -21.81
C ASN A 86 6.36 1.29 -22.55
N LEU A 87 5.98 0.02 -22.58
CA LEU A 87 6.59 -0.95 -23.47
C LEU A 87 6.20 -0.65 -24.93
N PRO A 88 7.02 -1.05 -25.92
CA PRO A 88 6.58 -1.07 -27.31
C PRO A 88 5.32 -1.95 -27.42
N GLY A 89 4.22 -1.33 -27.82
CA GLY A 89 2.88 -1.88 -27.70
C GLY A 89 2.69 -3.22 -28.39
N LYS A 90 1.99 -4.15 -27.72
CA LYS A 90 1.54 -5.40 -28.32
C LYS A 90 0.27 -5.11 -29.12
N VAL A 91 0.29 -5.39 -30.42
CA VAL A 91 -0.90 -5.32 -31.26
C VAL A 91 -1.93 -6.35 -30.78
N LEU A 92 -3.16 -5.90 -30.47
CA LEU A 92 -4.26 -6.77 -30.06
C LEU A 92 -4.71 -7.67 -31.24
N SER A 93 -5.06 -8.93 -30.96
CA SER A 93 -5.55 -9.89 -31.96
C SER A 93 -6.94 -9.50 -32.48
N LYS A 94 -7.23 -9.85 -33.75
CA LYS A 94 -8.44 -9.49 -34.50
C LYS A 94 -9.70 -9.95 -33.73
N GLY A 95 -10.50 -8.99 -33.28
CA GLY A 95 -11.71 -9.20 -32.46
C GLY A 95 -11.70 -8.51 -31.09
N ALA A 96 -10.57 -7.94 -30.66
CA ALA A 96 -10.44 -7.22 -29.38
C ALA A 96 -10.39 -5.67 -29.52
N TYR A 97 -10.62 -5.15 -30.74
CA TYR A 97 -10.70 -3.72 -31.04
C TYR A 97 -11.88 -3.45 -31.98
N ILE A 98 -12.48 -2.26 -31.87
CA ILE A 98 -13.56 -1.82 -32.74
C ILE A 98 -12.96 -1.46 -34.11
N GLU A 99 -13.28 -2.23 -35.16
CA GLU A 99 -12.91 -1.87 -36.54
C GLU A 99 -13.86 -0.77 -37.03
N TRP A 100 -13.41 0.49 -37.02
CA TRP A 100 -14.19 1.60 -37.57
C TRP A 100 -14.29 1.46 -39.10
N PRO A 101 -15.49 1.24 -39.68
CA PRO A 101 -15.64 1.16 -41.12
C PRO A 101 -15.32 2.52 -41.75
N LYS A 102 -14.47 2.53 -42.79
CA LYS A 102 -14.18 3.75 -43.55
C LYS A 102 -15.33 4.05 -44.52
N GLY A 103 -16.33 4.77 -44.06
CA GLY A 103 -17.51 5.23 -44.83
C GLY A 103 -18.69 5.63 -43.93
N ASN A 104 -19.74 6.25 -44.50
CA ASN A 104 -20.88 6.80 -43.73
C ASN A 104 -21.53 5.75 -42.81
N VAL A 105 -21.57 6.08 -41.51
CA VAL A 105 -22.06 5.22 -40.43
C VAL A 105 -23.59 5.30 -40.34
N SER A 106 -24.28 4.16 -40.48
CA SER A 106 -25.74 4.07 -40.28
C SER A 106 -26.10 3.84 -38.81
N GLY A 107 -27.27 4.31 -38.36
CA GLY A 107 -27.69 4.36 -36.95
C GLY A 107 -27.66 3.01 -36.21
N ASP A 108 -27.83 1.89 -36.92
CA ASP A 108 -27.71 0.54 -36.35
C ASP A 108 -26.27 0.12 -36.07
N GLN A 109 -25.29 0.62 -36.85
CA GLN A 109 -23.86 0.38 -36.60
C GLN A 109 -23.33 1.19 -35.42
N LEU A 110 -23.91 2.37 -35.16
CA LEU A 110 -23.61 3.13 -33.94
C LEU A 110 -24.09 2.39 -32.69
N LYS A 111 -25.21 1.67 -32.76
CA LYS A 111 -25.76 0.91 -31.65
C LYS A 111 -24.93 -0.34 -31.31
N THR A 112 -24.34 -1.01 -32.30
CA THR A 112 -23.41 -2.14 -32.08
C THR A 112 -22.05 -1.67 -31.57
N ILE A 113 -21.56 -0.52 -32.05
CA ILE A 113 -20.35 0.13 -31.53
C ILE A 113 -20.56 0.57 -30.07
N LEU A 114 -21.68 1.21 -29.73
CA LEU A 114 -22.01 1.59 -28.34
C LEU A 114 -22.20 0.37 -27.41
N GLY A 115 -22.73 -0.75 -27.91
CA GLY A 115 -22.78 -2.02 -27.18
C GLY A 115 -21.38 -2.58 -26.89
N GLN A 116 -20.46 -2.52 -27.86
CA GLN A 116 -19.06 -2.97 -27.70
C GLN A 116 -18.25 -2.04 -26.77
N VAL A 117 -18.59 -0.75 -26.69
CA VAL A 117 -18.05 0.19 -25.72
C VAL A 117 -18.50 -0.13 -24.29
N ASN A 118 -19.75 -0.57 -24.12
CA ASN A 118 -20.29 -0.99 -22.82
C ASN A 118 -19.62 -2.27 -22.29
N ASP A 119 -19.13 -3.14 -23.18
CA ASP A 119 -18.37 -4.36 -22.85
C ASP A 119 -16.86 -4.12 -22.61
N LYS A 120 -16.42 -2.87 -22.44
CA LYS A 120 -15.02 -2.50 -22.13
C LYS A 120 -13.99 -2.96 -23.18
N LEU A 121 -14.38 -3.05 -24.45
CA LEU A 121 -13.41 -3.25 -25.55
C LEU A 121 -12.67 -1.94 -25.85
N SER A 122 -11.39 -2.07 -26.23
CA SER A 122 -10.49 -0.94 -26.38
C SER A 122 -10.71 -0.19 -27.69
N PHE A 123 -10.75 1.14 -27.61
CA PHE A 123 -10.91 2.04 -28.76
C PHE A 123 -9.69 2.13 -29.66
N ASP A 124 -8.53 1.67 -29.19
CA ASP A 124 -7.26 1.78 -29.91
C ASP A 124 -6.56 0.42 -30.01
N LYS A 125 -5.99 0.14 -31.19
CA LYS A 125 -5.38 -1.14 -31.58
C LYS A 125 -4.09 -1.44 -30.80
N ILE A 126 -3.56 -0.44 -30.11
CA ILE A 126 -2.32 -0.48 -29.35
C ILE A 126 -2.66 -0.20 -27.88
N GLN A 127 -2.89 -1.25 -27.10
CA GLN A 127 -2.74 -1.12 -25.65
C GLN A 127 -1.25 -1.20 -25.35
N VAL A 128 -0.66 -0.05 -25.02
CA VAL A 128 0.62 -0.01 -24.32
C VAL A 128 0.37 -0.51 -22.90
N ASP A 129 0.52 -1.82 -22.71
CA ASP A 129 0.68 -2.38 -21.38
C ASP A 129 1.99 -1.86 -20.81
N THR A 130 1.91 -1.09 -19.73
CA THR A 130 3.10 -0.70 -18.98
C THR A 130 3.70 -1.94 -18.33
N LEU A 131 5.04 -2.00 -18.22
CA LEU A 131 5.73 -3.08 -17.49
C LEU A 131 5.13 -3.33 -16.12
N GLN A 132 4.64 -2.25 -15.50
CA GLN A 132 3.99 -2.31 -14.22
C GLN A 132 2.65 -3.05 -14.25
N LYS A 133 1.77 -2.84 -15.23
CA LYS A 133 0.48 -3.54 -15.26
C LYS A 133 0.64 -5.04 -15.36
N GLN A 134 1.64 -5.51 -16.11
CA GLN A 134 1.96 -6.94 -16.20
C GLN A 134 2.53 -7.47 -14.89
N LEU A 135 3.37 -6.69 -14.21
CA LEU A 135 3.97 -7.10 -12.95
C LEU A 135 3.00 -7.06 -11.77
N ASP A 136 2.18 -6.01 -11.67
CA ASP A 136 1.12 -5.86 -10.65
C ASP A 136 0.00 -6.89 -10.84
N SER A 137 -0.24 -7.36 -12.08
CA SER A 137 -1.17 -8.46 -12.34
C SER A 137 -0.66 -9.81 -11.81
N LEU A 138 0.66 -10.00 -11.68
CA LEU A 138 1.25 -11.21 -11.12
C LEU A 138 1.39 -11.11 -9.59
N ILE A 139 1.91 -9.97 -9.10
CA ILE A 139 2.06 -9.67 -7.67
C ILE A 139 1.76 -8.19 -7.46
N PRO A 140 0.57 -7.83 -6.91
CA PRO A 140 0.26 -6.44 -6.62
C PRO A 140 1.23 -5.90 -5.56
N GLY A 141 1.81 -4.71 -5.81
CA GLY A 141 2.64 -4.01 -4.82
C GLY A 141 4.08 -4.53 -4.66
N LEU A 142 4.57 -5.38 -5.59
CA LEU A 142 5.95 -5.88 -5.56
C LEU A 142 6.99 -4.75 -5.52
N MET A 143 6.72 -3.64 -6.21
CA MET A 143 7.63 -2.48 -6.25
C MET A 143 7.74 -1.77 -4.90
N GLY A 144 6.61 -1.63 -4.19
CA GLY A 144 6.61 -1.09 -2.82
C GLY A 144 7.38 -1.98 -1.85
N LEU A 145 7.28 -3.31 -2.01
CA LEU A 145 8.06 -4.27 -1.24
C LEU A 145 9.57 -4.14 -1.50
N LEU A 146 9.99 -4.06 -2.77
CA LEU A 146 11.40 -3.89 -3.14
C LEU A 146 11.99 -2.59 -2.58
N LEU A 147 11.23 -1.49 -2.65
CA LEU A 147 11.65 -0.22 -2.04
C LEU A 147 11.79 -0.36 -0.52
N THR A 148 10.85 -1.05 0.12
CA THR A 148 10.90 -1.29 1.57
C THR A 148 12.14 -2.12 1.96
N PHE A 149 12.48 -3.16 1.19
CA PHE A 149 13.71 -3.92 1.41
C PHE A 149 14.96 -3.06 1.19
N ALA A 150 14.98 -2.20 0.18
CA ALA A 150 16.09 -1.27 -0.04
C ALA A 150 16.26 -0.29 1.14
N CYS A 151 15.17 0.30 1.62
CA CYS A 151 15.18 1.17 2.79
C CYS A 151 15.63 0.44 4.06
N MET A 152 15.15 -0.79 4.31
CA MET A 152 15.60 -1.61 5.44
C MET A 152 17.08 -1.97 5.34
N TRP A 153 17.58 -2.25 4.14
CA TRP A 153 19.00 -2.51 3.91
C TRP A 153 19.86 -1.28 4.20
N LEU A 154 19.42 -0.09 3.78
CA LEU A 154 20.09 1.18 4.11
C LEU A 154 20.09 1.47 5.62
N LEU A 155 18.99 1.17 6.32
CA LEU A 155 18.91 1.28 7.78
C LEU A 155 19.87 0.32 8.49
N LYS A 156 20.03 -0.92 7.98
CA LYS A 156 21.06 -1.86 8.50
C LYS A 156 22.48 -1.35 8.33
N LYS A 157 22.74 -0.49 7.35
CA LYS A 157 24.02 0.22 7.16
C LYS A 157 24.19 1.45 8.07
N LYS A 158 23.29 1.67 9.04
CA LYS A 158 23.27 2.83 9.94
C LYS A 158 23.14 4.17 9.21
N VAL A 159 22.60 4.19 8.00
CA VAL A 159 22.27 5.44 7.30
C VAL A 159 21.15 6.14 8.05
N SER A 160 21.26 7.45 8.26
CA SER A 160 20.24 8.20 8.98
C SER A 160 18.91 8.20 8.20
N PRO A 161 17.75 8.03 8.87
CA PRO A 161 16.45 8.08 8.20
C PRO A 161 16.21 9.38 7.41
N ILE A 162 16.74 10.51 7.90
CA ILE A 162 16.65 11.81 7.22
C ILE A 162 17.37 11.75 5.87
N THR A 163 18.57 11.16 5.82
CA THR A 163 19.32 10.97 4.58
C THR A 163 18.57 10.05 3.61
N ILE A 164 17.88 9.01 4.10
CA ILE A 164 17.06 8.12 3.26
C ILE A 164 15.90 8.89 2.62
N ILE A 165 15.19 9.72 3.40
CA ILE A 165 14.08 10.53 2.90
C ILE A 165 14.56 11.50 1.81
N ILE A 166 15.65 12.21 2.05
CA ILE A 166 16.24 13.13 1.06
C ILE A 166 16.68 12.37 -0.19
N GLY A 167 17.31 11.20 -0.03
CA GLY A 167 17.72 10.34 -1.13
C GLY A 167 16.53 9.88 -1.99
N LEU A 168 15.44 9.43 -1.36
CA LEU A 168 14.21 9.05 -2.06
C LEU A 168 13.58 10.22 -2.81
N PHE A 169 13.62 11.43 -2.24
CA PHE A 169 13.10 12.62 -2.88
C PHE A 169 13.90 12.97 -4.15
N VAL A 170 15.23 12.92 -4.07
CA VAL A 170 16.11 13.14 -5.23
C VAL A 170 15.88 12.08 -6.30
N VAL A 171 15.79 10.80 -5.91
CA VAL A 171 15.50 9.69 -6.85
C VAL A 171 14.14 9.88 -7.52
N GLY A 172 13.11 10.32 -6.78
CA GLY A 172 11.78 10.59 -7.34
C GLY A 172 11.79 11.70 -8.39
N ILE A 173 12.48 12.80 -8.14
CA ILE A 173 12.62 13.91 -9.12
C ILE A 173 13.34 13.43 -10.38
N VAL A 174 14.44 12.69 -10.21
CA VAL A 174 15.22 12.17 -11.34
C VAL A 174 14.40 11.16 -12.15
N ALA A 175 13.71 10.23 -11.49
CA ALA A 175 12.87 9.23 -12.15
C ALA A 175 11.71 9.88 -12.92
N SER A 176 11.13 10.96 -12.39
CA SER A 176 10.08 11.72 -13.08
C SER A 176 10.63 12.47 -14.30
N PHE A 177 11.83 13.06 -14.19
CA PHE A 177 12.49 13.71 -15.32
C PHE A 177 12.78 12.74 -16.48
N PHE A 178 13.14 11.48 -16.17
CA PHE A 178 13.35 10.44 -17.19
C PHE A 178 12.06 9.73 -17.66
N GLY A 179 10.88 10.15 -17.19
CA GLY A 179 9.58 9.57 -17.57
C GLY A 179 9.38 8.12 -17.09
N ILE A 180 10.18 7.71 -16.10
CA ILE A 180 10.13 6.38 -15.51
C ILE A 180 9.00 6.32 -14.47
N MET A 181 8.80 7.38 -13.68
CA MET A 181 7.83 7.48 -12.57
C MET A 181 6.95 8.73 -12.67
#